data_AF-A0A662KUX8-F1
#
_entry.id   AF-A0A662KUX8-F1
#
_cell.length_a   1.000
_cell.length_b   1.000
_cell.length_c   1.000
_cell.angle_alpha   90.00
_cell.angle_beta   90.00
_cell.angle_gamma   90.00
#
_symmetry.space_group_name_H-M   'P 1'
#
loop_
_entity.id
_entity.type
_entity.pdbx_description
1 polymer ?
#
loop_
_entity_poly.entity_id
_entity_poly.type
_entity_poly.pdbx_seq_one_letter_code
_entity_poly.pdbx_strand_id
1 'polypeptide(L)'
;EKKFDEIVDEIGIEKFNEIVDDVLDEIYLISNLYQILKENGIRYENGKIYGKLEENPSIKIYIDATDEEAEKWELDYEYEAMVYKSIDIYANLIDIFYETKNLEKLAQENPLYSKLLFAADVMERILDKIEGKMDLNEFIEEIKMLKQNGNEIRITKPAINEILKALEKAEILKMKKGKIIPKERKRR
;
A
#
# COMPACT_ATOMS: atom_id res chain seq x y z
N GLU A 1 -21.18 -24.19 -21.78
CA GLU A 1 -20.11 -24.64 -20.86
C GLU A 1 -18.77 -24.83 -21.57
N LYS A 2 -18.21 -23.77 -22.16
CA LYS A 2 -16.85 -23.78 -22.75
C LYS A 2 -16.05 -22.48 -22.52
N LYS A 3 -16.53 -21.60 -21.63
CA LYS A 3 -15.91 -20.28 -21.41
C LYS A 3 -14.79 -20.26 -20.38
N PHE A 4 -14.75 -21.25 -19.48
CA PHE A 4 -13.82 -21.24 -18.36
C PHE A 4 -12.40 -21.57 -18.82
N ASP A 5 -12.23 -22.70 -19.53
CA ASP A 5 -10.93 -23.14 -20.05
C ASP A 5 -10.37 -22.14 -21.07
N GLU A 6 -11.21 -21.53 -21.91
CA GLU A 6 -10.80 -20.48 -22.86
C GLU A 6 -10.24 -19.23 -22.15
N ILE A 7 -10.84 -18.82 -21.03
CA ILE A 7 -10.35 -17.67 -20.25
C ILE A 7 -9.02 -18.01 -19.56
N VAL A 8 -8.91 -19.21 -18.98
CA VAL A 8 -7.69 -19.69 -18.30
C VAL A 8 -6.53 -19.83 -19.29
N ASP A 9 -6.79 -20.34 -20.50
CA ASP A 9 -5.80 -20.44 -21.56
C ASP A 9 -5.34 -19.06 -22.08
N GLU A 10 -6.24 -18.07 -22.11
CA GLU A 10 -5.94 -16.73 -22.62
C GLU A 10 -5.13 -15.87 -21.62
N ILE A 11 -5.39 -15.99 -20.32
CA ILE A 11 -4.71 -15.17 -19.29
C ILE A 11 -3.62 -15.92 -18.52
N GLY A 12 -3.56 -17.24 -18.65
CA GLY A 12 -2.63 -18.13 -17.96
C GLY A 12 -3.11 -18.50 -16.55
N ILE A 13 -2.91 -19.76 -16.18
CA ILE A 13 -3.48 -20.33 -14.95
C ILE A 13 -2.98 -19.69 -13.66
N GLU A 14 -1.73 -19.22 -13.63
CA GLU A 14 -1.18 -18.52 -12.45
C GLU A 14 -1.89 -17.19 -12.20
N LYS A 15 -2.09 -16.40 -13.25
CA LYS A 15 -2.77 -15.10 -13.17
C LYS A 15 -4.27 -15.25 -12.93
N PHE A 16 -4.86 -16.32 -13.47
CA PHE A 16 -6.24 -16.67 -13.17
C PHE A 16 -6.41 -17.02 -11.70
N ASN A 17 -5.52 -17.84 -11.13
CA ASN A 17 -5.57 -18.19 -9.71
C ASN A 17 -5.40 -16.96 -8.81
N GLU A 18 -4.48 -16.04 -9.14
CA GLU A 18 -4.32 -14.77 -8.41
C GLU A 18 -5.62 -13.95 -8.40
N ILE A 19 -6.31 -13.83 -9.55
CA ILE A 19 -7.60 -13.13 -9.64
C ILE A 19 -8.69 -13.85 -8.83
N VAL A 20 -8.71 -15.18 -8.86
CA VAL A 20 -9.70 -15.96 -8.11
C VAL A 20 -9.45 -15.83 -6.61
N ASP A 21 -8.19 -15.89 -6.17
CA ASP A 21 -7.82 -15.70 -4.77
C ASP A 21 -8.19 -14.30 -4.28
N ASP A 22 -7.90 -13.25 -5.06
CA ASP A 22 -8.31 -11.87 -4.75
C ASP A 22 -9.83 -11.74 -4.61
N VAL A 23 -10.60 -12.35 -5.54
CA VAL A 23 -12.07 -12.33 -5.51
C VAL A 23 -12.61 -13.11 -4.32
N LEU A 24 -12.01 -14.26 -3.98
CA LEU A 24 -12.40 -15.04 -2.83
C LEU A 24 -12.11 -14.29 -1.52
N ASP A 25 -10.95 -13.66 -1.41
CA ASP A 25 -10.56 -12.85 -0.26
C ASP A 25 -11.51 -11.65 -0.07
N GLU A 26 -11.90 -10.98 -1.16
CA GLU A 26 -12.93 -9.93 -1.11
C GLU A 26 -14.28 -10.47 -0.65
N ILE A 27 -14.71 -11.64 -1.15
CA ILE A 27 -15.96 -12.29 -0.74
C ILE A 27 -15.91 -12.67 0.75
N TYR A 28 -14.79 -13.22 1.22
CA TYR A 28 -14.59 -13.56 2.64
C TYR A 28 -14.61 -12.32 3.53
N LEU A 29 -13.92 -11.25 3.13
CA LEU A 29 -13.93 -9.98 3.85
C LEU A 29 -15.34 -9.40 3.93
N ILE A 30 -16.07 -9.35 2.81
CA ILE A 30 -17.44 -8.84 2.75
C ILE A 30 -18.37 -9.70 3.61
N SER A 31 -18.21 -11.03 3.56
CA SER A 31 -19.00 -11.95 4.38
C SER A 31 -18.75 -11.74 5.87
N ASN A 32 -17.49 -11.60 6.27
CA ASN A 32 -17.10 -11.32 7.66
C ASN A 32 -17.61 -9.96 8.12
N LEU A 33 -17.46 -8.91 7.31
CA LEU A 33 -18.01 -7.58 7.59
C LEU A 33 -19.53 -7.62 7.71
N TYR A 34 -20.22 -8.29 6.80
CA TYR A 34 -21.66 -8.45 6.84
C TYR A 34 -22.11 -9.12 8.14
N GLN A 35 -21.40 -10.18 8.55
CA GLN A 35 -21.69 -10.89 9.79
C GLN A 35 -21.45 -10.00 11.03
N ILE A 36 -20.33 -9.27 11.09
CA ILE A 36 -20.04 -8.29 12.16
C ILE A 36 -21.13 -7.22 12.23
N LEU A 37 -21.52 -6.65 11.08
CA LEU A 37 -22.55 -5.62 11.00
C LEU A 37 -23.90 -6.16 11.46
N LYS A 38 -24.27 -7.36 11.01
CA LYS A 38 -25.49 -8.06 11.44
C LYS A 38 -25.53 -8.30 12.94
N GLU A 39 -24.43 -8.75 13.52
CA GLU A 39 -24.28 -8.97 14.96
C GLU A 39 -24.34 -7.67 15.77
N ASN A 40 -23.95 -6.54 15.17
CA ASN A 40 -24.11 -5.19 15.71
C ASN A 40 -25.49 -4.57 15.39
N GLY A 41 -26.48 -5.39 15.00
CA GLY A 41 -27.86 -4.95 14.80
C GLY A 41 -28.12 -4.21 13.49
N ILE A 42 -27.17 -4.22 12.55
CA ILE A 42 -27.36 -3.69 11.20
C ILE A 42 -28.13 -4.71 10.35
N ARG A 43 -29.23 -4.27 9.75
CA ARG A 43 -30.11 -5.09 8.92
C ARG A 43 -30.03 -4.64 7.47
N TYR A 44 -30.09 -5.61 6.57
CA TYR A 44 -30.12 -5.39 5.13
C TYR A 44 -31.48 -5.85 4.60
N GLU A 45 -32.31 -4.91 4.18
CA GLU A 45 -33.67 -5.17 3.70
C GLU A 45 -33.88 -4.42 2.38
N ASN A 46 -34.27 -5.12 1.30
CA ASN A 46 -34.55 -4.53 -0.02
C ASN A 46 -33.42 -3.63 -0.57
N GLY A 47 -32.17 -4.04 -0.40
CA GLY A 47 -31.00 -3.29 -0.86
C GLY A 47 -30.66 -2.04 -0.05
N LYS A 48 -31.34 -1.83 1.10
CA LYS A 48 -31.07 -0.72 2.02
C LYS A 48 -30.54 -1.24 3.35
N ILE A 49 -29.68 -0.42 3.97
CA ILE A 49 -29.04 -0.71 5.25
C ILE A 49 -29.81 0.03 6.35
N TYR A 50 -30.16 -0.67 7.42
CA TYR A 50 -30.93 -0.18 8.56
C TYR A 50 -30.20 -0.50 9.86
N GLY A 51 -30.30 0.36 10.86
CA GLY A 51 -29.58 0.22 12.14
C GLY A 51 -28.56 1.33 12.33
N LYS A 52 -27.90 1.37 13.50
CA LYS A 52 -26.90 2.38 13.83
C LYS A 52 -25.71 1.68 14.48
N LEU A 53 -24.53 1.77 13.85
CA LEU A 53 -23.28 1.39 14.50
C LEU A 53 -22.95 2.46 15.55
N GLU A 54 -22.55 2.03 16.74
CA GLU A 54 -21.98 2.94 17.72
C GLU A 54 -20.62 3.46 17.25
N GLU A 55 -20.19 4.62 17.75
CA GLU A 55 -18.90 5.23 17.42
C GLU A 55 -17.70 4.32 17.77
N ASN A 56 -17.91 3.39 18.71
CA ASN A 56 -16.95 2.37 19.13
C ASN A 56 -17.57 0.96 19.00
N PRO A 57 -17.60 0.37 17.79
CA PRO A 57 -18.14 -0.97 17.62
C PRO A 57 -17.25 -1.97 18.38
N SER A 58 -17.87 -2.75 19.27
CA SER A 58 -17.17 -3.78 20.04
C SER A 58 -17.19 -5.09 19.26
N ILE A 59 -16.02 -5.71 19.06
CA ILE A 59 -15.95 -7.10 18.59
C ILE A 59 -16.08 -7.99 19.83
N LYS A 60 -17.10 -8.84 19.86
CA LYS A 60 -17.24 -9.87 20.88
C LYS A 60 -16.26 -10.99 20.54
N ILE A 61 -15.22 -11.15 21.36
CA ILE A 61 -14.21 -12.21 21.19
C ILE A 61 -14.52 -13.31 22.21
N TYR A 62 -14.49 -14.55 21.75
CA TYR A 62 -14.71 -15.74 22.58
C TYR A 62 -13.50 -15.98 23.50
N ILE A 63 -13.80 -16.43 24.72
CA ILE A 63 -12.86 -16.55 25.84
C ILE A 63 -12.29 -17.98 25.87
N ASP A 64 -11.02 -18.08 26.21
CA ASP A 64 -10.31 -19.34 26.49
C ASP A 64 -10.94 -20.00 27.73
N ALA A 65 -11.74 -21.04 27.50
CA ALA A 65 -12.48 -21.79 28.52
C ALA A 65 -11.82 -23.17 28.70
N THR A 66 -11.76 -23.68 29.93
CA THR A 66 -11.34 -25.08 30.14
C THR A 66 -12.33 -26.05 29.51
N ASP A 67 -11.94 -27.28 29.18
CA ASP A 67 -12.83 -28.26 28.51
C ASP A 67 -14.17 -28.45 29.25
N GLU A 68 -14.18 -28.44 30.58
CA GLU A 68 -15.41 -28.50 31.39
C GLU A 68 -16.28 -27.23 31.28
N GLU A 69 -15.68 -26.05 31.13
CA GLU A 69 -16.39 -24.79 30.93
C GLU A 69 -16.90 -24.66 29.49
N ALA A 70 -16.14 -25.14 28.51
CA ALA A 70 -16.54 -25.20 27.11
C ALA A 70 -17.72 -26.16 26.88
N GLU A 71 -17.71 -27.36 27.50
CA GLU A 71 -18.86 -28.29 27.47
C GLU A 71 -20.08 -27.71 28.19
N LYS A 72 -19.90 -27.07 29.36
CA LYS A 72 -21.00 -26.45 30.10
C LYS A 72 -21.62 -25.26 29.36
N TRP A 73 -20.86 -24.61 28.49
CA TRP A 73 -21.30 -23.47 27.68
C TRP A 73 -21.65 -23.85 26.22
N GLU A 74 -21.59 -25.14 25.87
CA GLU A 74 -21.85 -25.67 24.51
C GLU A 74 -21.02 -24.96 23.41
N LEU A 75 -19.72 -24.73 23.66
CA LEU A 75 -18.83 -24.06 22.69
C LEU A 75 -18.13 -25.10 21.77
N ASP A 76 -18.60 -25.23 20.53
CA ASP A 76 -18.15 -26.30 19.62
C ASP A 76 -16.84 -26.01 18.84
N TYR A 77 -16.38 -24.76 18.67
CA TYR A 77 -15.19 -24.42 17.85
C TYR A 77 -14.47 -23.13 18.28
N GLU A 78 -13.14 -23.11 18.07
CA GLU A 78 -12.26 -21.93 18.24
C GLU A 78 -12.11 -21.15 16.92
N TYR A 79 -12.11 -19.82 16.98
CA TYR A 79 -11.96 -18.96 15.80
C TYR A 79 -10.98 -17.82 16.09
N GLU A 80 -9.83 -17.82 15.41
CA GLU A 80 -8.85 -16.75 15.49
C GLU A 80 -9.14 -15.70 14.41
N ALA A 81 -9.47 -14.48 14.83
CA ALA A 81 -9.71 -13.35 13.92
C ALA A 81 -8.62 -12.29 14.07
N MET A 82 -7.83 -12.08 13.02
CA MET A 82 -6.84 -11.01 12.97
C MET A 82 -7.44 -9.78 12.27
N VAL A 83 -7.55 -8.67 13.00
CA VAL A 83 -7.97 -7.38 12.46
C VAL A 83 -6.73 -6.54 12.18
N TYR A 84 -6.42 -6.34 10.90
CA TYR A 84 -5.34 -5.44 10.48
C TYR A 84 -5.88 -4.02 10.31
N LYS A 85 -5.28 -3.06 11.02
CA LYS A 85 -5.53 -1.64 10.79
C LYS A 85 -4.56 -1.13 9.72
N SER A 86 -5.04 -0.98 8.48
CA SER A 86 -4.31 -0.22 7.47
C SER A 86 -4.58 1.27 7.68
N ILE A 87 -3.52 2.06 7.87
CA ILE A 87 -3.59 3.53 7.86
C ILE A 87 -2.75 4.00 6.68
N ASP A 88 -3.42 4.51 5.65
CA ASP A 88 -2.72 5.15 4.54
C ASP A 88 -2.23 6.54 4.96
N ILE A 89 -0.92 6.73 4.87
CA ILE A 89 -0.29 8.03 5.16
C ILE A 89 0.00 8.70 3.83
N TYR A 90 -0.73 9.78 3.55
CA TYR A 90 -0.54 10.59 2.36
C TYR A 90 0.34 11.80 2.69
N ALA A 91 1.39 12.00 1.87
CA ALA A 91 2.23 13.18 1.94
C ALA A 91 2.66 13.61 0.54
N ASN A 92 2.91 14.90 0.36
CA ASN A 92 3.50 15.41 -0.88
C ASN A 92 4.99 14.98 -0.96
N LEU A 93 5.41 14.46 -2.11
CA LEU A 93 6.79 14.01 -2.36
C LEU A 93 7.85 15.10 -2.10
N ILE A 94 7.52 16.37 -2.35
CA ILE A 94 8.44 17.49 -2.15
C ILE A 94 8.54 17.85 -0.67
N ASP A 95 7.42 17.81 0.06
CA ASP A 95 7.41 18.09 1.48
C ASP A 95 8.21 17.04 2.25
N ILE A 96 8.02 15.74 1.95
CA ILE A 96 8.84 14.68 2.56
C ILE A 96 10.32 14.84 2.23
N PHE A 97 10.65 15.34 1.04
CA PHE A 97 12.03 15.55 0.61
C PHE A 97 12.68 16.73 1.33
N TYR A 98 11.96 17.81 1.64
CA TYR A 98 12.55 18.92 2.40
C TYR A 98 12.51 18.72 3.92
N GLU A 99 11.54 17.97 4.42
CA GLU A 99 11.28 17.79 5.86
C GLU A 99 11.88 16.48 6.43
N THR A 100 12.88 15.89 5.77
CA THR A 100 13.42 14.57 6.20
C THR A 100 13.87 14.52 7.65
N LYS A 101 14.45 15.61 8.19
CA LYS A 101 14.86 15.65 9.62
C LYS A 101 13.67 15.56 10.58
N ASN A 102 12.54 16.17 10.23
CA ASN A 102 11.32 16.07 11.02
C ASN A 102 10.68 14.69 10.84
N LEU A 103 10.74 14.15 9.62
CA LEU A 103 10.25 12.82 9.31
C LEU A 103 11.07 11.71 10.00
N GLU A 104 12.37 11.88 10.19
CA GLU A 104 13.24 10.98 10.96
C GLU A 104 12.78 10.87 12.41
N LYS A 105 12.48 12.02 13.04
CA LYS A 105 11.95 12.05 14.41
C LYS A 105 10.58 11.36 14.48
N LEU A 106 9.69 11.67 13.56
CA LEU A 106 8.37 11.03 13.48
C LEU A 106 8.48 9.51 13.27
N ALA A 107 9.44 9.05 12.47
CA ALA A 107 9.67 7.62 12.25
C ALA A 107 10.26 6.90 13.47
N GLN A 108 11.03 7.60 14.31
CA GLN A 108 11.49 7.06 15.60
C GLN A 108 10.32 6.86 16.57
N GLU A 109 9.34 7.77 16.55
CA GLU A 109 8.14 7.71 17.39
C GLU A 109 7.09 6.72 16.85
N ASN A 110 6.95 6.63 15.52
CA ASN A 110 6.03 5.74 14.83
C ASN A 110 6.67 5.15 13.56
N PRO A 111 7.04 3.86 13.57
CA PRO A 111 7.70 3.19 12.44
C PRO A 111 6.94 3.24 11.11
N LEU A 112 5.63 3.51 11.10
CA LEU A 112 4.85 3.63 9.86
C LEU A 112 5.35 4.77 8.95
N TYR A 113 5.97 5.81 9.50
CA TYR A 113 6.56 6.90 8.71
C TYR A 113 7.86 6.52 8.00
N SER A 114 8.45 5.34 8.30
CA SER A 114 9.66 4.86 7.62
C SER A 114 9.49 4.70 6.11
N LYS A 115 8.27 4.40 5.64
CA LYS A 115 7.95 4.34 4.21
C LYS A 115 8.13 5.68 3.50
N LEU A 116 7.82 6.79 4.19
CA LEU A 116 8.02 8.14 3.65
C LEU A 116 9.52 8.49 3.63
N LEU A 117 10.29 8.08 4.65
CA LEU A 117 11.75 8.25 4.65
C LEU A 117 12.40 7.52 3.48
N PHE A 118 11.95 6.29 3.22
CA PHE A 118 12.41 5.52 2.08
C PHE A 118 12.13 6.25 0.76
N ALA A 119 10.93 6.80 0.59
CA ALA A 119 10.60 7.60 -0.59
C ALA A 119 11.51 8.83 -0.73
N ALA A 120 11.82 9.53 0.36
CA ALA A 120 12.75 10.66 0.35
C ALA A 120 14.19 10.24 -0.01
N ASP A 121 14.70 9.11 0.52
CA ASP A 121 16.01 8.57 0.17
C ASP A 121 16.09 8.17 -1.32
N VAL A 122 15.03 7.56 -1.86
CA VAL A 122 14.94 7.27 -3.31
C VAL A 122 14.99 8.55 -4.13
N MET A 123 14.28 9.60 -3.74
CA MET A 123 14.33 10.90 -4.43
C MET A 123 15.72 11.51 -4.39
N GLU A 124 16.40 11.46 -3.25
CA GLU A 124 17.77 11.94 -3.08
C GLU A 124 18.74 11.20 -4.02
N ARG A 125 18.65 9.88 -4.08
CA ARG A 125 19.45 9.03 -4.99
C ARG A 125 19.20 9.34 -6.45
N ILE A 126 17.94 9.57 -6.83
CA ILE A 126 17.57 9.96 -8.20
C ILE A 126 18.22 11.31 -8.53
N LEU A 127 18.13 12.29 -7.62
CA LEU A 127 18.74 13.60 -7.82
C LEU A 127 20.27 13.53 -7.91
N ASP A 128 20.92 12.75 -7.05
CA ASP A 128 22.37 12.58 -7.04
C ASP A 128 22.90 11.98 -8.35
N LYS A 129 22.09 11.19 -9.06
CA LYS A 129 22.45 10.65 -10.39
C LYS A 129 22.21 11.62 -11.55
N ILE A 130 21.51 12.75 -11.33
CA ILE A 130 21.25 13.73 -12.39
C ILE A 130 22.47 14.65 -12.52
N GLU A 131 23.40 14.28 -13.40
CA GLU A 131 24.60 15.05 -13.71
C GLU A 131 24.41 15.85 -15.00
N GLY A 132 24.17 17.15 -14.85
CA GLY A 132 24.01 18.04 -15.99
C GLY A 132 22.85 17.62 -16.90
N LYS A 133 22.99 17.84 -18.21
CA LYS A 133 21.92 17.55 -19.17
C LYS A 133 21.96 16.09 -19.63
N MET A 134 20.96 15.31 -19.27
CA MET A 134 20.88 13.86 -19.55
C MET A 134 19.69 13.50 -20.44
N ASP A 135 19.76 12.35 -21.12
CA ASP A 135 18.60 11.76 -21.78
C ASP A 135 17.64 11.14 -20.78
N LEU A 136 16.34 11.42 -20.93
CA LEU A 136 15.32 10.93 -20.02
C LEU A 136 15.19 9.41 -20.04
N ASN A 137 15.25 8.78 -21.22
CA ASN A 137 15.06 7.34 -21.31
C ASN A 137 16.30 6.60 -20.81
N GLU A 138 17.50 7.05 -21.19
CA GLU A 138 18.75 6.46 -20.69
C GLU A 138 18.84 6.59 -19.17
N PHE A 139 18.48 7.75 -18.63
CA PHE A 139 18.43 7.97 -17.19
C PHE A 139 17.46 7.02 -16.48
N ILE A 140 16.23 6.89 -17.00
CA ILE A 140 15.22 5.97 -16.44
C ILE A 140 15.77 4.53 -16.39
N GLU A 141 16.40 4.05 -17.47
CA GLU A 141 16.98 2.70 -17.49
C GLU A 141 18.09 2.54 -16.45
N GLU A 142 18.89 3.57 -16.22
CA GLU A 142 19.99 3.56 -15.25
C GLU A 142 19.53 3.53 -13.78
N ILE A 143 18.37 4.12 -13.47
CA ILE A 143 17.86 4.23 -12.10
C ILE A 143 16.80 3.19 -11.72
N LYS A 144 16.39 2.35 -12.67
CA LYS A 144 15.47 1.22 -12.41
C LYS A 144 15.98 0.27 -11.32
N MET A 145 17.29 0.18 -11.13
CA MET A 145 17.89 -0.60 -10.05
C MET A 145 18.83 0.28 -9.21
N LEU A 146 18.48 0.47 -7.94
CA LEU A 146 19.34 1.12 -6.95
C LEU A 146 19.91 0.07 -6.00
N LYS A 147 21.20 0.18 -5.67
CA LYS A 147 21.85 -0.69 -4.67
C LYS A 147 21.97 0.05 -3.34
N GLN A 148 21.49 -0.57 -2.26
CA GLN A 148 21.58 -0.03 -0.90
C GLN A 148 21.82 -1.16 0.10
N ASN A 149 22.91 -1.07 0.88
CA ASN A 149 23.27 -2.04 1.92
C ASN A 149 23.25 -3.51 1.45
N GLY A 150 23.69 -3.77 0.21
CA GLY A 150 23.69 -5.11 -0.40
C GLY A 150 22.35 -5.54 -1.02
N ASN A 151 21.28 -4.77 -0.82
CA ASN A 151 19.98 -5.03 -1.42
C ASN A 151 19.82 -4.30 -2.76
N GLU A 152 19.12 -4.92 -3.70
CA GLU A 152 18.71 -4.33 -4.97
C GLU A 152 17.26 -3.85 -4.87
N ILE A 153 17.08 -2.53 -4.99
CA ILE A 153 15.77 -1.87 -5.01
C ILE A 153 15.39 -1.68 -6.47
N ARG A 154 14.31 -2.34 -6.90
CA ARG A 154 13.72 -2.14 -8.23
C ARG A 154 12.69 -1.03 -8.16
N ILE A 155 12.87 0.00 -8.99
CA ILE A 155 11.92 1.11 -9.12
C ILE A 155 11.26 1.04 -10.48
N THR A 156 9.94 1.08 -10.49
CA THR A 156 9.17 1.02 -11.73
C THR A 156 9.30 2.33 -12.51
N LYS A 157 9.26 2.25 -13.85
CA LYS A 157 9.28 3.43 -14.73
C LYS A 157 8.17 4.45 -14.40
N PRO A 158 6.92 4.05 -14.07
CA PRO A 158 5.90 4.99 -13.60
C PRO A 158 6.30 5.75 -12.33
N ALA A 159 6.85 5.08 -11.32
CA ALA A 159 7.27 5.73 -10.08
C ALA A 159 8.39 6.75 -10.32
N ILE A 160 9.38 6.40 -11.15
CA ILE A 160 10.45 7.31 -11.58
C ILE A 160 9.86 8.56 -12.24
N ASN A 161 8.91 8.38 -13.16
CA ASN A 161 8.27 9.50 -13.86
C ASN A 161 7.51 10.42 -12.91
N GLU A 162 6.80 9.88 -11.92
CA GLU A 162 6.09 10.69 -10.92
C GLU A 162 7.05 11.48 -10.04
N ILE A 163 8.17 10.88 -9.63
CA ILE A 163 9.23 11.59 -8.90
C ILE A 163 9.80 12.72 -9.76
N LEU A 164 10.15 12.46 -11.03
CA LEU A 164 10.69 13.49 -11.92
C LEU A 164 9.69 14.63 -12.17
N LYS A 165 8.40 14.33 -12.30
CA LYS A 165 7.34 15.35 -12.40
C LYS A 165 7.23 16.17 -11.12
N ALA A 166 7.31 15.55 -9.95
CA ALA A 166 7.28 16.27 -8.68
C ALA A 166 8.47 17.23 -8.58
N LEU A 167 9.67 16.75 -8.90
CA LEU A 167 10.90 17.56 -8.91
C LEU A 167 10.85 18.70 -9.94
N GLU A 168 10.24 18.48 -11.10
CA GLU A 168 10.00 19.53 -12.09
C GLU A 168 9.03 20.60 -11.58
N LYS A 169 7.91 20.19 -10.98
CA LYS A 169 6.93 21.10 -10.36
C LYS A 169 7.54 21.93 -9.24
N ALA A 170 8.47 21.35 -8.48
CA ALA A 170 9.24 22.04 -7.45
C ALA A 170 10.39 22.91 -7.99
N GLU A 171 10.54 23.01 -9.30
CA GLU A 171 11.60 23.76 -9.97
C GLU A 171 13.03 23.31 -9.61
N ILE A 172 13.20 22.05 -9.20
CA ILE A 172 14.52 21.46 -8.92
C ILE A 172 15.18 21.01 -10.22
N LEU A 173 14.38 20.53 -11.18
CA LEU A 173 14.81 20.15 -12.51
C LEU A 173 13.86 20.72 -13.58
N LYS A 174 14.26 20.55 -14.83
CA LYS A 174 13.48 20.91 -16.01
C LYS A 174 13.53 19.76 -17.01
N MET A 175 12.37 19.28 -17.43
CA MET A 175 12.26 18.28 -18.48
C MET A 175 11.86 18.97 -19.79
N LYS A 176 12.70 18.87 -20.82
CA LYS A 176 12.41 19.49 -22.11
C LYS A 176 12.96 18.66 -23.25
N LYS A 177 12.12 18.35 -24.25
CA LYS A 177 12.49 17.59 -25.45
C LYS A 177 13.19 16.26 -25.12
N GLY A 178 12.66 15.50 -24.18
CA GLY A 178 13.22 14.21 -23.76
C GLY A 178 14.54 14.30 -22.99
N LYS A 179 14.92 15.50 -22.51
CA LYS A 179 16.12 15.70 -21.69
C LYS A 179 15.75 16.15 -20.29
N ILE A 180 16.48 15.66 -19.30
CA ILE A 180 16.47 16.14 -17.91
C ILE A 180 17.59 17.18 -17.78
N ILE A 181 17.26 18.32 -17.18
CA ILE A 181 18.21 19.42 -16.95
C ILE A 181 18.05 19.86 -15.49
N PRO A 182 19.05 19.67 -14.61
CA PRO A 182 19.00 20.19 -13.25
C PRO A 182 18.97 21.72 -13.29
N LYS A 183 18.09 22.33 -12.51
CA LYS A 183 18.16 23.77 -12.26
C LYS A 183 19.16 23.95 -11.13
N GLU A 184 20.21 24.76 -11.33
CA GLU A 184 21.27 24.94 -10.33
C GLU A 184 20.69 25.33 -8.96
N ARG A 185 20.62 24.35 -8.05
CA ARG A 185 20.65 24.57 -6.61
C ARG A 185 21.60 23.55 -6.00
N LYS A 186 22.65 24.08 -5.38
CA LYS A 186 23.60 23.32 -4.55
C LYS A 186 22.83 22.54 -3.48
N ARG A 187 23.33 21.34 -3.20
CA ARG A 187 22.92 20.39 -2.17
C ARG A 187 22.54 21.06 -0.84
N ARG A 188 21.63 20.38 -0.11
CA ARG A 188 21.28 20.58 1.31
C ARG A 188 22.44 21.06 2.17
#